data_AF-A0A100Y665-F1
#
_entry.id   AF-A0A100Y665-F1
#
_cell.length_a   1.000
_cell.length_b   1.000
_cell.length_c   1.000
_cell.angle_alpha   90.00
_cell.angle_beta   90.00
_cell.angle_gamma   90.00
#
_symmetry.space_group_name_H-M   'P 1'
#
loop_
_entity.id
_entity.type
_entity.pdbx_description
1 polymer ?
#
loop_
_entity_poly.entity_id
_entity_poly.type
_entity_poly.pdbx_seq_one_letter_code
_entity_poly.pdbx_strand_id
1 'polypeptide(L)' 'MNPTPPAAMAVITAALDDYRLTTPPTQQTPDGAAHRIAEYLRSSGYAITPQPTQHRHRPAA' A
#
# COMPACT_ATOMS: atom_id res chain seq x y z
N MET A 1 4.13 15.93 -6.17
CA MET A 1 3.89 14.66 -5.44
C MET A 1 3.27 15.04 -4.11
N ASN A 2 2.07 14.55 -3.78
CA ASN A 2 1.60 14.68 -2.41
C ASN A 2 2.38 13.66 -1.56
N PRO A 3 3.08 14.10 -0.50
CA PRO A 3 3.76 13.17 0.39
C PRO A 3 2.73 12.25 1.04
N THR A 4 3.07 10.97 1.20
CA THR A 4 2.27 10.02 1.95
C THR A 4 2.04 10.57 3.37
N PRO A 5 0.79 10.68 3.86
CA PRO A 5 0.53 11.19 5.20
C PRO A 5 1.28 10.37 6.27
N PRO A 6 1.83 11.00 7.33
CA PRO A 6 2.52 10.28 8.40
C PRO A 6 1.68 9.15 9.03
N ALA A 7 0.38 9.38 9.16
CA ALA A 7 -0.56 8.36 9.66
C ALA A 7 -0.64 7.13 8.75
N ALA A 8 -0.59 7.32 7.41
CA ALA A 8 -0.59 6.20 6.47
C ALA A 8 0.72 5.42 6.56
N MET A 9 1.86 6.09 6.76
CA MET A 9 3.14 5.42 6.98
C MET A 9 3.14 4.58 8.26
N ALA A 10 2.56 5.08 9.35
CA ALA A 10 2.44 4.32 10.60
C ALA A 10 1.62 3.02 10.42
N VAL A 11 0.51 3.08 9.67
CA VAL A 11 -0.30 1.90 9.34
C VAL A 11 0.49 0.89 8.50
N ILE A 12 1.24 1.35 7.50
CA ILE A 12 2.10 0.49 6.67
C ILE A 12 3.17 -0.21 7.52
N THR A 13 3.84 0.52 8.41
CA THR A 13 4.87 -0.04 9.30
C THR A 13 4.27 -1.09 10.23
N ALA A 14 3.12 -0.81 10.87
CA ALA A 14 2.44 -1.77 11.73
C ALA A 14 2.06 -3.06 10.97
N ALA A 15 1.55 -2.94 9.75
CA ALA A 15 1.21 -4.10 8.91
C ALA A 15 2.43 -4.96 8.57
N LEU A 16 3.56 -4.32 8.27
CA LEU A 16 4.81 -5.03 7.98
C LEU A 16 5.38 -5.75 9.20
N ASP A 17 5.33 -5.11 10.36
CA ASP A 17 5.81 -5.73 11.60
C ASP A 17 4.92 -6.89 12.02
N ASP A 18 3.60 -6.75 11.94
CA ASP A 18 2.66 -7.85 12.19
C ASP A 18 2.88 -9.01 11.21
N TYR A 19 3.07 -8.72 9.92
CA TYR A 19 3.36 -9.76 8.92
C TYR A 19 4.64 -10.52 9.26
N ARG A 20 5.70 -9.82 9.67
CA ARG A 20 6.98 -10.44 10.05
C ARG A 20 6.89 -11.28 11.32
N LEU A 21 6.07 -10.87 12.28
CA LEU A 21 5.88 -11.58 13.55
C LEU A 21 5.01 -12.83 13.38
N THR A 22 4.05 -12.79 12.46
CA THR A 22 3.05 -13.86 12.29
C THR A 22 3.38 -14.82 11.14
N THR A 23 4.32 -14.47 10.26
CA THR A 23 4.70 -15.29 9.10
C THR A 23 6.14 -15.79 9.23
N PRO A 24 6.40 -17.10 9.15
CA PRO A 24 7.76 -17.65 9.14
C PRO A 24 8.65 -17.01 8.05
N PRO A 25 9.94 -16.74 8.31
CA PRO A 25 10.82 -16.04 7.35
C PRO A 25 10.89 -16.69 5.96
N THR A 26 10.80 -18.02 5.88
CA THR A 26 10.81 -18.77 4.62
C THR A 26 9.52 -18.64 3.81
N GLN A 27 8.45 -18.13 4.42
CA GLN A 27 7.15 -17.88 3.81
C GLN A 27 6.86 -16.38 3.63
N GLN A 28 7.78 -15.50 4.07
CA GLN A 28 7.65 -14.07 3.87
C GLN A 28 7.92 -13.73 2.40
N THR A 29 6.90 -13.26 1.70
CA THR A 29 6.99 -12.85 0.29
C THR A 29 6.61 -11.38 0.14
N PRO A 30 7.11 -10.71 -0.92
CA PRO A 30 6.66 -9.35 -1.25
C PRO A 30 5.14 -9.25 -1.40
N ASP A 31 4.50 -10.23 -2.04
CA ASP A 31 3.05 -10.25 -2.24
C ASP A 31 2.28 -10.39 -0.91
N GLY A 32 2.76 -11.23 0.01
CA GLY A 32 2.14 -11.38 1.34
C GLY A 32 2.24 -10.10 2.16
N ALA A 33 3.39 -9.41 2.11
CA ALA A 33 3.56 -8.11 2.75
C ALA A 33 2.63 -7.05 2.16
N ALA A 34 2.51 -7.00 0.82
CA ALA A 34 1.60 -6.07 0.14
C ALA A 34 0.14 -6.34 0.50
N HIS A 35 -0.26 -7.61 0.61
CA HIS A 35 -1.60 -8.00 1.04
C HIS A 35 -1.91 -7.53 2.46
N ARG A 36 -0.99 -7.76 3.41
CA ARG A 36 -1.17 -7.29 4.79
C ARG A 36 -1.27 -5.77 4.89
N ILE A 37 -0.43 -5.04 4.16
CA ILE A 37 -0.52 -3.57 4.08
C ILE A 37 -1.91 -3.14 3.58
N ALA A 38 -2.42 -3.75 2.52
CA ALA A 38 -3.73 -3.41 1.97
C ALA A 38 -4.86 -3.65 2.96
N GLU A 39 -4.82 -4.75 3.72
CA GLU A 39 -5.81 -5.04 4.76
C GLU A 39 -5.79 -4.01 5.90
N TYR A 40 -4.59 -3.66 6.38
CA TYR A 40 -4.42 -2.66 7.44
C TYR A 40 -4.90 -1.28 7.00
N LEU A 41 -4.51 -0.84 5.80
CA LEU A 41 -4.99 0.41 5.21
C LEU A 41 -6.52 0.43 5.10
N ARG A 42 -7.13 -0.64 4.57
CA ARG A 42 -8.58 -0.76 4.47
C ARG A 42 -9.27 -0.72 5.84
N SER A 43 -8.74 -1.43 6.83
CA SER A 43 -9.30 -1.44 8.20
C SER A 43 -9.17 -0.09 8.90
N SER A 44 -8.15 0.69 8.53
CA SER A 44 -7.89 2.04 9.06
C SER A 44 -8.63 3.13 8.30
N GLY A 45 -9.50 2.77 7.35
CA GLY A 45 -10.32 3.72 6.57
C GLY A 45 -9.60 4.36 5.38
N TYR A 46 -8.39 3.91 5.03
CA TYR A 46 -7.72 4.34 3.81
C TYR A 46 -8.33 3.64 2.60
N ALA A 47 -8.91 4.43 1.70
CA ALA A 47 -9.36 3.95 0.39
C ALA A 47 -8.18 3.97 -0.59
N ILE A 48 -7.90 2.83 -1.22
CA ILE A 48 -6.97 2.77 -2.35
C ILE A 48 -7.77 3.14 -3.60
N THR A 49 -7.67 4.40 -4.02
CA THR A 49 -8.20 4.82 -5.32
C THR A 49 -7.14 4.57 -6.38
N PRO A 50 -7.39 3.74 -7.40
CA PRO A 50 -6.51 3.68 -8.56
C PRO A 50 -6.42 5.08 -9.14
N GLN A 51 -5.20 5.62 -9.22
CA GLN A 51 -4.97 6.89 -9.91
C GLN A 51 -5.42 6.67 -11.36
N PRO A 52 -6.38 7.43 -11.90
CA PRO A 52 -6.69 7.35 -13.31
C PRO A 52 -5.40 7.66 -14.06
N THR A 53 -4.95 6.72 -14.90
CA THR A 53 -3.84 6.92 -15.81
C THR A 53 -4.14 8.20 -16.55
N GLN A 54 -3.35 9.25 -16.31
CA GLN A 54 -3.41 10.46 -17.09
C GLN A 54 -2.96 10.08 -18.51
N HIS A 55 -3.89 9.62 -19.33
CA HIS A 55 -3.73 9.62 -20.78
C HIS A 55 -3.54 11.09 -21.15
N ARG A 56 -2.27 11.52 -21.24
CA ARG A 56 -1.93 12.80 -21.88
C ARG A 56 -2.48 12.72 -23.29
N HIS A 57 -3.65 13.30 -23.51
CA HIS A 57 -4.13 13.64 -24.83
C HIS A 57 -3.08 14.56 -25.45
N ARG A 58 -2.22 13.99 -26.29
CA ARG A 58 -1.42 14.76 -27.24
C ARG A 58 -2.37 15.16 -28.35
N PRO A 59 -2.76 16.44 -28.50
CA PRO A 59 -3.54 16.83 -29.66
C PRO A 59 -2.70 16.56 -30.90
N ALA A 60 -3.26 15.82 -31.85
CA ALA A 60 -2.68 15.69 -33.17
C ALA A 60 -2.71 17.07 -33.84
N ALA A 61 -1.54 17.51 -34.30
CA ALA A 61 -1.37 18.68 -35.14
C ALA A 61 -1.72 18.34 -36.59
#